data_AF-A0A973NSH5-F1
#
_entry.id   AF-A0A973NSH5-F1
#
_cell.length_a   1.000
_cell.length_b   1.000
_cell.length_c   1.000
_cell.angle_alpha   90.00
_cell.angle_beta   90.00
_cell.angle_gamma   90.00
#
_symmetry.space_group_name_H-M   'P 1'
#
loop_
_entity.id
_entity.type
_entity.pdbx_description
1 polymer ?
#
loop_
_entity_poly.entity_id
_entity_poly.type
_entity_poly.pdbx_seq_one_letter_code
_entity_poly.pdbx_strand_id
1 'polypeptide(L)'
;MLIGHGGLAVVGGVLSMLIAVVLRPRLGRLPKRGRRLRRADYPALYSLVDRVAQAAQTSSPDVIAVDFRYNASTWRAGLRQRRVLSLGMPLWLVLEPQQRVALLAHEVGHQVNGDPVRGLLVQPAMRTFGVLAGYTNVSRRSFDRVMYGRGGSGQGAQLLLMLVMKVFSSVCLVIHTGLTALGLRDHQRAEYLADGIAVDVAGTSAVVGLADRLILLPQIANIVGHNAETKFVSQWLGMAEHLHASRAEQLPILRQLTARHTSLWSQHPPTGLRARMVEAWPAAQARVSVTAEESAAVDRELLNWYRAAHAQILGARSFRGSNR
;
A
#
# COMPACT_ATOMS: atom_id res chain seq x y z
N MET A 1 49.64 -21.98 19.90
CA MET A 1 48.61 -21.23 20.65
C MET A 1 48.60 -19.79 20.11
N LEU A 2 47.96 -19.55 18.97
CA LEU A 2 47.92 -18.26 18.26
C LEU A 2 46.69 -18.23 17.33
N ILE A 3 45.49 -18.39 17.92
CA ILE A 3 44.26 -17.85 17.30
C ILE A 3 44.20 -16.37 17.73
N GLY A 4 45.25 -15.62 17.40
CA GLY A 4 45.56 -14.33 18.04
C GLY A 4 44.99 -13.18 17.25
N HIS A 5 43.93 -12.56 17.77
CA HIS A 5 43.36 -11.25 17.37
C HIS A 5 42.81 -11.09 15.94
N GLY A 6 43.50 -11.53 14.89
CA GLY A 6 43.07 -11.40 13.50
C GLY A 6 41.81 -12.22 13.19
N GLY A 7 41.72 -13.45 13.70
CA GLY A 7 40.53 -14.29 13.53
C GLY A 7 39.30 -13.73 14.23
N LEU A 8 39.44 -13.23 15.46
CA LEU A 8 38.35 -12.59 16.21
C LEU A 8 37.90 -11.27 15.56
N ALA A 9 38.83 -10.48 15.03
CA ALA A 9 38.50 -9.27 14.28
C ALA A 9 37.77 -9.57 12.97
N VAL A 10 38.16 -10.64 12.25
CA VAL A 10 37.47 -11.09 11.04
C VAL A 10 36.08 -11.62 11.37
N VAL A 11 35.92 -12.44 12.42
CA VAL A 11 34.60 -12.92 12.86
C VAL A 11 33.71 -11.76 13.32
N GLY A 12 34.25 -10.81 14.09
CA GLY A 12 33.56 -9.59 14.50
C GLY A 12 33.14 -8.74 13.30
N GLY A 13 34.04 -8.53 12.34
CA GLY A 13 33.75 -7.78 11.11
C GLY A 13 32.67 -8.43 10.25
N VAL A 14 32.72 -9.75 10.07
CA VAL A 14 31.68 -10.52 9.36
C VAL A 14 30.35 -10.42 10.09
N LEU A 15 30.33 -10.56 11.42
CA LEU A 15 29.11 -10.46 12.22
C LEU A 15 28.50 -9.05 12.13
N SER A 16 29.31 -8.00 12.26
CA SER A 16 28.87 -6.62 12.09
C SER A 16 28.33 -6.36 10.68
N MET A 17 28.96 -6.93 9.64
CA MET A 17 28.48 -6.82 8.26
C MET A 17 27.14 -7.55 8.07
N LEU A 18 26.97 -8.73 8.65
CA LEU A 18 25.70 -9.47 8.64
C LEU A 18 24.59 -8.69 9.37
N ILE A 19 24.88 -8.13 10.53
CA ILE A 19 23.96 -7.27 11.29
C ILE A 19 23.58 -6.03 10.45
N ALA A 20 24.55 -5.37 9.82
CA ALA A 20 24.31 -4.23 8.95
C ALA A 20 23.44 -4.58 7.73
N VAL A 21 23.62 -5.77 7.14
CA VAL A 21 22.80 -6.25 6.02
C VAL A 21 21.36 -6.55 6.46
N VAL A 22 21.16 -7.12 7.65
CA VAL A 22 19.83 -7.43 8.20
C VAL A 22 19.08 -6.16 8.58
N LEU A 23 19.76 -5.21 9.23
CA LEU A 23 19.21 -3.92 9.67
C LEU A 23 19.11 -2.87 8.58
N ARG A 24 19.61 -3.14 7.36
CA ARG A 24 19.61 -2.17 6.28
C ARG A 24 18.18 -1.72 5.93
N PRO A 25 17.86 -0.41 6.03
CA PRO A 25 16.55 0.09 5.67
C PRO A 25 16.30 -0.07 4.17
N ARG A 26 15.09 -0.51 3.81
CA ARG A 26 14.69 -0.63 2.41
C ARG A 26 14.26 0.74 1.87
N LEU A 27 15.16 1.41 1.16
CA LEU A 27 14.96 2.76 0.61
C LEU A 27 13.92 2.86 -0.53
N GLY A 28 13.15 1.80 -0.81
CA GLY A 28 12.23 1.76 -1.95
C GLY A 28 12.95 1.88 -3.31
N ARG A 29 12.17 1.80 -4.39
CA ARG A 29 12.66 2.06 -5.75
C ARG A 29 11.77 3.10 -6.41
N LEU A 30 12.38 3.96 -7.22
CA LEU A 30 11.63 4.87 -8.07
C LEU A 30 10.87 4.07 -9.14
N PRO A 31 9.65 4.50 -9.50
CA PRO A 31 8.94 3.94 -10.64
C PRO A 31 9.80 3.96 -11.91
N LYS A 32 9.58 2.97 -12.80
CA LYS A 32 10.24 2.90 -14.11
C LYS A 32 10.05 4.22 -14.85
N ARG A 33 11.10 4.69 -15.56
CA ARG A 33 11.09 6.02 -16.19
C ARG A 33 9.88 6.27 -17.08
N GLY A 34 9.46 5.27 -17.84
CA GLY A 34 8.32 5.35 -18.74
C GLY A 34 6.98 5.54 -18.04
N ARG A 35 6.83 5.25 -16.75
CA ARG A 35 5.59 5.44 -15.98
C ARG A 35 5.53 6.75 -15.20
N ARG A 36 6.56 7.60 -15.29
CA ARG A 36 6.64 8.85 -14.54
C ARG A 36 6.11 9.99 -15.39
N LEU A 37 5.25 10.81 -14.81
CA LEU A 37 4.68 11.99 -15.45
C LEU A 37 5.61 13.17 -15.23
N ARG A 38 6.00 13.88 -16.30
CA ARG A 38 6.81 15.11 -16.17
C ARG A 38 5.89 16.30 -16.02
N ARG A 39 6.23 17.22 -15.11
CA ARG A 39 5.43 18.42 -14.87
C ARG A 39 5.15 19.25 -16.13
N ALA A 40 6.11 19.33 -17.06
CA ALA A 40 5.95 20.05 -18.32
C ALA A 40 4.87 19.44 -19.24
N ASP A 41 4.67 18.12 -19.17
CA ASP A 41 3.73 17.39 -20.03
C ASP A 41 2.34 17.25 -19.39
N TYR A 42 2.24 17.41 -18.05
CA TYR A 42 1.02 17.22 -17.26
C TYR A 42 0.74 18.43 -16.32
N PRO A 43 0.72 19.68 -16.81
CA PRO A 43 0.62 20.87 -15.97
C PRO A 43 -0.68 20.96 -15.15
N ALA A 44 -1.83 20.56 -15.71
CA ALA A 44 -3.11 20.58 -15.02
C ALA A 44 -3.14 19.58 -13.86
N LEU A 45 -2.65 18.35 -14.07
CA LEU A 45 -2.54 17.35 -13.01
C LEU A 45 -1.62 17.84 -11.88
N TYR A 46 -0.44 18.35 -12.23
CA TYR A 46 0.52 18.86 -11.24
C TYR A 46 -0.03 20.08 -10.50
N SER A 47 -0.76 20.98 -11.17
CA SER A 47 -1.44 22.11 -10.53
C SER A 47 -2.49 21.65 -9.52
N LEU A 48 -3.31 20.65 -9.88
CA LEU A 48 -4.27 20.06 -8.96
C LEU A 48 -3.59 19.44 -7.73
N VAL A 49 -2.56 18.62 -7.95
CA VAL A 49 -1.81 17.97 -6.86
C VAL A 49 -1.13 19.00 -5.95
N ASP A 50 -0.59 20.09 -6.51
CA ASP A 50 -0.02 21.18 -5.72
C ASP A 50 -1.06 21.88 -4.85
N ARG A 51 -2.23 22.23 -5.41
CA ARG A 51 -3.32 22.84 -4.63
C ARG A 51 -3.75 21.93 -3.48
N VAL A 52 -3.88 20.63 -3.76
CA VAL A 52 -4.23 19.62 -2.75
C VAL A 52 -3.13 19.51 -1.67
N ALA A 53 -1.85 19.46 -2.07
CA ALA A 53 -0.74 19.40 -1.12
C ALA A 53 -0.65 20.67 -0.25
N GLN A 54 -0.84 21.84 -0.86
CA GLN A 54 -0.88 23.12 -0.15
C GLN A 54 -2.02 23.17 0.87
N ALA A 55 -3.23 22.77 0.48
CA ALA A 55 -4.38 22.70 1.38
C ALA A 55 -4.17 21.67 2.50
N ALA A 56 -3.52 20.55 2.20
CA ALA A 56 -3.11 19.53 3.18
C ALA A 56 -1.89 19.94 4.02
N GLN A 57 -1.34 21.15 3.83
CA GLN A 57 -0.16 21.66 4.53
C GLN A 57 1.07 20.74 4.41
N THR A 58 1.25 20.16 3.23
CA THR A 58 2.39 19.30 2.91
C THR A 58 3.09 19.75 1.63
N SER A 59 4.27 19.20 1.39
CA SER A 59 4.97 19.43 0.14
C SER A 59 4.38 18.59 -0.99
N SER A 60 4.39 19.13 -2.21
CA SER A 60 4.03 18.37 -3.41
C SER A 60 4.94 17.13 -3.58
N PRO A 61 4.40 16.04 -4.16
CA PRO A 61 5.20 14.89 -4.56
C PRO A 61 6.30 15.28 -5.55
N ASP A 62 7.51 14.74 -5.37
CA ASP A 62 8.64 14.97 -6.28
C ASP A 62 8.46 14.21 -7.61
N VAL A 63 7.70 13.11 -7.57
CA VAL A 63 7.44 12.23 -8.72
C VAL A 63 5.99 11.79 -8.68
N ILE A 64 5.24 12.12 -9.72
CA ILE A 64 3.95 11.47 -10.01
C ILE A 64 4.19 10.35 -11.01
N ALA A 65 3.63 9.18 -10.75
CA ALA A 65 3.70 8.02 -11.61
C ALA A 65 2.34 7.40 -11.83
N VAL A 66 2.24 6.65 -12.92
CA VAL A 66 1.03 5.92 -13.29
C VAL A 66 1.23 4.43 -13.03
N ASP A 67 0.18 3.81 -12.51
CA ASP A 67 0.01 2.38 -12.50
C ASP A 67 -1.33 1.97 -13.12
N PHE A 68 -1.53 0.65 -13.20
CA PHE A 68 -2.68 0.04 -13.88
C PHE A 68 -3.43 -0.90 -12.95
N ARG A 69 -3.37 -0.61 -11.64
CA ARG A 69 -4.16 -1.29 -10.61
C ARG A 69 -5.31 -0.38 -10.22
N TYR A 70 -6.32 -0.95 -9.60
CA TYR A 70 -7.37 -0.19 -8.93
C TYR A 70 -6.84 0.29 -7.57
N ASN A 71 -5.85 1.18 -7.58
CA ASN A 71 -5.20 1.67 -6.36
C ASN A 71 -4.61 3.07 -6.57
N ALA A 72 -4.33 3.77 -5.47
CA ALA A 72 -3.35 4.85 -5.42
C ALA A 72 -2.41 4.58 -4.25
N SER A 73 -1.22 5.17 -4.28
CA SER A 73 -0.29 5.03 -3.15
C SER A 73 0.75 6.13 -3.13
N THR A 74 1.16 6.53 -1.93
CA THR A 74 2.34 7.36 -1.70
C THR A 74 3.47 6.58 -1.02
N TRP A 75 4.73 6.86 -1.38
CA TRP A 75 5.90 6.35 -0.66
C TRP A 75 7.13 7.23 -0.87
N ARG A 76 8.20 6.93 -0.13
CA ARG A 76 9.52 7.56 -0.34
C ARG A 76 10.49 6.60 -1.02
N ALA A 77 11.21 7.11 -2.02
CA ALA A 77 12.10 6.31 -2.84
C ALA A 77 13.52 6.88 -2.97
N GLY A 78 14.50 5.99 -2.88
CA GLY A 78 15.92 6.26 -3.04
C GLY A 78 16.59 6.90 -1.82
N LEU A 79 17.90 7.13 -1.94
CA LEU A 79 18.72 7.78 -0.92
C LEU A 79 18.25 9.20 -0.59
N ARG A 80 17.79 9.93 -1.60
CA ARG A 80 17.24 11.29 -1.45
C ARG A 80 15.81 11.33 -0.91
N GLN A 81 15.21 10.19 -0.59
CA GLN A 81 13.89 10.12 0.02
C GLN A 81 12.80 10.87 -0.77
N ARG A 82 12.85 10.75 -2.11
CA ARG A 82 11.91 11.44 -3.01
C ARG A 82 10.50 10.94 -2.77
N ARG A 83 9.55 11.86 -2.62
CA ARG A 83 8.12 11.61 -2.43
C ARG A 83 7.52 11.18 -3.76
N VAL A 84 6.93 9.99 -3.80
CA VAL A 84 6.34 9.41 -5.00
C VAL A 84 4.85 9.23 -4.77
N LEU A 85 4.04 9.74 -5.68
CA LEU A 85 2.61 9.47 -5.78
C LEU A 85 2.38 8.57 -7.00
N SER A 86 1.78 7.39 -6.81
CA SER A 86 1.32 6.52 -7.90
C SER A 86 -0.18 6.56 -8.01
N LEU A 87 -0.67 6.81 -9.21
CA LEU A 87 -2.08 6.83 -9.54
C LEU A 87 -2.42 5.66 -10.44
N GLY A 88 -3.30 4.79 -9.98
CA GLY A 88 -3.87 3.73 -10.80
C GLY A 88 -4.95 4.28 -11.71
N MET A 89 -4.69 4.26 -13.02
CA MET A 89 -5.63 4.81 -14.00
C MET A 89 -7.02 4.16 -13.93
N PRO A 90 -7.16 2.82 -13.76
CA PRO A 90 -8.49 2.23 -13.63
C PRO A 90 -9.29 2.78 -12.44
N LEU A 91 -8.64 3.05 -11.31
CA LEU A 91 -9.30 3.68 -10.16
C LEU A 91 -9.65 5.15 -10.48
N TRP A 92 -8.70 5.91 -11.00
CA TRP A 92 -8.89 7.32 -11.35
C TRP A 92 -10.07 7.56 -12.31
N LEU A 93 -10.21 6.67 -13.31
CA LEU A 93 -11.24 6.73 -14.35
C LEU A 93 -12.66 6.49 -13.85
N VAL A 94 -12.82 5.78 -12.73
CA VAL A 94 -14.14 5.46 -12.16
C VAL A 94 -14.53 6.40 -11.02
N LEU A 95 -13.75 7.46 -10.79
CA LEU A 95 -13.99 8.46 -9.75
C LEU A 95 -14.52 9.76 -10.36
N GLU A 96 -15.49 10.36 -9.68
CA GLU A 96 -15.96 11.71 -9.97
C GLU A 96 -14.86 12.76 -9.68
N PRO A 97 -14.92 13.95 -10.30
CA PRO A 97 -13.91 14.98 -10.14
C PRO A 97 -13.53 15.27 -8.68
N GLN A 98 -14.53 15.46 -7.82
CA GLN A 98 -14.28 15.77 -6.41
C GLN A 98 -13.80 14.55 -5.61
N GLN A 99 -14.21 13.33 -5.98
CA GLN A 99 -13.68 12.09 -5.39
C GLN A 99 -12.19 11.89 -5.73
N ARG A 100 -11.73 12.37 -6.90
CA ARG A 100 -10.30 12.39 -7.25
C ARG A 100 -9.53 13.35 -6.34
N VAL A 101 -10.08 14.51 -5.99
CA VAL A 101 -9.49 15.42 -4.99
C VAL A 101 -9.39 14.73 -3.64
N ALA A 102 -10.45 14.04 -3.20
CA ALA A 102 -10.44 13.27 -1.95
C ALA A 102 -9.36 12.18 -1.94
N LEU A 103 -9.20 11.45 -3.05
CA LEU A 103 -8.17 10.44 -3.20
C LEU A 103 -6.78 11.06 -3.11
N LEU A 104 -6.52 12.14 -3.86
CA LEU A 104 -5.24 12.85 -3.79
C LEU A 104 -4.95 13.37 -2.38
N ALA A 105 -5.94 13.97 -1.72
CA ALA A 105 -5.82 14.52 -0.38
C ALA A 105 -5.49 13.43 0.65
N HIS A 106 -6.13 12.27 0.55
CA HIS A 106 -5.83 11.10 1.38
C HIS A 106 -4.38 10.63 1.16
N GLU A 107 -3.96 10.45 -0.09
CA GLU A 107 -2.60 10.00 -0.42
C GLU A 107 -1.51 10.99 0.01
N VAL A 108 -1.73 12.29 -0.13
CA VAL A 108 -0.77 13.28 0.38
C VAL A 108 -0.84 13.43 1.90
N GLY A 109 -1.98 13.14 2.51
CA GLY A 109 -2.19 13.17 3.97
C GLY A 109 -1.27 12.20 4.72
N HIS A 110 -0.97 11.03 4.13
CA HIS A 110 0.04 10.10 4.66
C HIS A 110 1.44 10.72 4.80
N GLN A 111 1.75 11.77 4.03
CA GLN A 111 3.03 12.47 4.15
C GLN A 111 3.08 13.37 5.39
N VAL A 112 1.95 13.95 5.80
CA VAL A 112 1.81 14.77 7.02
C VAL A 112 1.98 13.90 8.26
N ASN A 113 1.35 12.73 8.26
CA ASN A 113 1.45 11.76 9.37
C ASN A 113 2.86 11.19 9.54
N GLY A 114 3.72 11.36 8.52
CA GLY A 114 5.09 10.87 8.52
C GLY A 114 5.19 9.36 8.26
N ASP A 115 4.14 8.72 7.76
CA ASP A 115 4.06 7.26 7.61
C ASP A 115 5.23 6.67 6.81
N PRO A 116 5.66 7.27 5.67
CA PRO A 116 6.80 6.76 4.92
C PRO A 116 8.13 6.86 5.68
N VAL A 117 8.30 7.89 6.52
CA VAL A 117 9.53 8.12 7.30
C VAL A 117 9.55 7.20 8.52
N ARG A 118 8.43 7.11 9.24
CA ARG A 118 8.24 6.15 10.35
C ARG A 118 8.47 4.73 9.87
N GLY A 119 7.95 4.39 8.69
CA GLY A 119 8.22 3.13 8.01
C GLY A 119 9.72 2.85 7.90
N LEU A 120 10.55 3.78 7.45
CA LEU A 120 12.00 3.54 7.35
C LEU A 120 12.72 3.36 8.69
N LEU A 121 12.26 4.02 9.75
CA LEU A 121 12.84 3.90 11.09
C LEU A 121 12.46 2.58 11.76
N VAL A 122 11.20 2.17 11.60
CA VAL A 122 10.62 1.02 12.30
C VAL A 122 10.80 -0.28 11.50
N GLN A 123 10.92 -0.21 10.17
CA GLN A 123 11.04 -1.38 9.29
C GLN A 123 12.24 -2.29 9.58
N PRO A 124 13.44 -1.80 9.94
CA PRO A 124 14.55 -2.64 10.39
C PRO A 124 14.18 -3.45 11.64
N ALA A 125 13.59 -2.81 12.66
CA ALA A 125 13.18 -3.46 13.89
C ALA A 125 12.11 -4.53 13.64
N MET A 126 11.10 -4.22 12.81
CA MET A 126 10.03 -5.17 12.48
C MET A 126 10.53 -6.37 11.68
N ARG A 127 11.50 -6.19 10.76
CA ARG A 127 11.97 -7.25 9.87
C ARG A 127 13.01 -8.18 10.50
N THR A 128 13.87 -7.63 11.37
CA THR A 128 15.04 -8.34 11.89
C THR A 128 14.66 -9.64 12.60
N PHE A 129 13.68 -9.59 13.51
CA PHE A 129 13.24 -10.77 14.24
C PHE A 129 12.60 -11.84 13.34
N GLY A 130 11.86 -11.43 12.30
CA GLY A 130 11.31 -12.38 11.32
C GLY A 130 12.41 -13.07 10.50
N VAL A 131 13.45 -12.33 10.13
CA VAL A 131 14.62 -12.88 9.42
C VAL A 131 15.40 -13.85 10.31
N LEU A 132 15.68 -13.47 11.56
CA LEU A 132 16.35 -14.33 12.54
C LEU A 132 15.54 -15.59 12.84
N ALA A 133 14.22 -15.47 13.04
CA ALA A 133 13.33 -16.60 13.23
C ALA A 133 13.39 -17.56 12.04
N GLY A 134 13.42 -17.03 10.81
CA GLY A 134 13.53 -17.82 9.58
C GLY A 134 14.86 -18.59 9.48
N TYR A 135 15.99 -17.94 9.77
CA TYR A 135 17.31 -18.58 9.69
C TYR A 135 17.59 -19.59 10.81
N THR A 136 17.01 -19.39 11.99
CA THR A 136 17.21 -20.26 13.17
C THR A 136 16.11 -21.31 13.36
N ASN A 137 15.11 -21.33 12.49
CA ASN A 137 14.02 -22.30 12.59
C ASN A 137 14.53 -23.72 12.35
N VAL A 138 14.37 -24.58 13.35
CA VAL A 138 14.65 -26.01 13.23
C VAL A 138 13.46 -26.70 12.58
N SER A 139 13.66 -27.25 11.39
CA SER A 139 12.63 -28.00 10.67
C SER A 139 12.41 -29.37 11.29
N ARG A 140 11.16 -29.87 11.24
CA ARG A 140 10.78 -31.20 11.74
C ARG A 140 11.65 -32.30 11.13
N ARG A 141 11.96 -32.21 9.83
CA ARG A 141 12.85 -33.14 9.12
C ARG A 141 14.28 -33.14 9.68
N SER A 142 14.79 -31.99 10.13
CA SER A 142 16.14 -31.90 10.71
C SER A 142 16.18 -32.55 12.09
N PHE A 143 15.13 -32.33 12.88
CA PHE A 143 14.95 -32.97 14.18
C PHE A 143 14.82 -34.50 14.03
N ASP A 144 13.94 -34.98 13.14
CA ASP A 144 13.71 -36.42 12.92
C ASP A 144 14.99 -37.13 12.46
N ARG A 145 15.80 -36.48 11.61
CA ARG A 145 17.08 -37.01 11.15
C ARG A 145 18.08 -37.22 12.29
N VAL A 146 18.14 -36.29 13.24
CA VAL A 146 19.06 -36.38 14.39
C VAL A 146 18.49 -37.29 15.47
N MET A 147 17.18 -37.31 15.68
CA MET A 147 16.53 -38.12 16.72
C MET A 147 16.51 -39.62 16.36
N TYR A 148 16.16 -39.96 15.11
CA TYR A 148 15.99 -41.34 14.65
C TYR A 148 17.12 -41.84 13.73
N GLY A 149 18.13 -41.01 13.46
CA GLY A 149 19.31 -41.40 12.69
C GLY A 149 20.21 -42.37 13.47
N ARG A 150 21.09 -43.09 12.77
CA ARG A 150 22.13 -43.93 13.41
C ARG A 150 22.95 -43.08 14.38
N GLY A 151 22.88 -43.38 15.67
CA GLY A 151 23.52 -42.64 16.74
C GLY A 151 25.03 -42.54 16.55
N GLY A 152 25.54 -41.30 16.52
CA GLY A 152 26.96 -40.98 16.46
C GLY A 152 27.41 -40.18 17.68
N SER A 153 28.72 -40.15 17.94
CA SER A 153 29.29 -39.28 18.97
C SER A 153 28.90 -37.82 18.69
N GLY A 154 28.21 -37.19 19.64
CA GLY A 154 27.73 -35.80 19.52
C GLY A 154 26.24 -35.61 19.25
N GLN A 155 25.43 -36.68 19.12
CA GLN A 155 23.97 -36.58 18.94
C GLN A 155 23.28 -35.75 20.04
N GLY A 156 23.67 -35.94 21.32
CA GLY A 156 23.13 -35.16 22.43
C GLY A 156 23.43 -33.66 22.34
N ALA A 157 24.64 -33.30 21.91
CA ALA A 157 25.01 -31.90 21.69
C ALA A 157 24.24 -31.26 20.52
N GLN A 158 24.00 -32.03 19.45
CA GLN A 158 23.19 -31.57 18.31
C GLN A 158 21.72 -31.35 18.70
N LEU A 159 21.14 -32.26 19.49
CA LEU A 159 19.78 -32.10 20.03
C LEU A 159 19.67 -30.88 20.94
N LEU A 160 20.65 -30.65 21.82
CA LEU A 160 20.71 -29.46 22.66
C LEU A 160 20.80 -28.17 21.82
N LEU A 161 21.67 -28.14 20.80
CA LEU A 161 21.77 -26.99 19.90
C LEU A 161 20.45 -26.74 19.15
N MET A 162 19.78 -27.80 18.66
CA MET A 162 18.47 -27.69 18.03
C MET A 162 17.42 -27.15 18.98
N LEU A 163 17.41 -27.59 20.24
CA LEU A 163 16.51 -27.06 21.25
C LEU A 163 16.75 -25.55 21.49
N VAL A 164 18.02 -25.15 21.67
CA VAL A 164 18.40 -23.74 21.84
C VAL A 164 17.97 -22.90 20.63
N MET A 165 18.24 -23.37 19.41
CA MET A 165 17.83 -22.70 18.18
C MET A 165 16.31 -22.63 18.04
N LYS A 166 15.59 -23.69 18.44
CA LYS A 166 14.12 -23.70 18.39
C LYS A 166 13.52 -22.70 19.36
N VAL A 167 14.02 -22.64 20.60
CA VAL A 167 13.60 -21.65 21.60
C VAL A 167 13.90 -20.24 21.09
N PHE A 168 15.12 -19.97 20.61
CA PHE A 168 15.51 -18.69 20.06
C PHE A 168 14.65 -18.25 18.87
N SER A 169 14.41 -19.16 17.91
CA SER A 169 13.54 -18.92 16.76
C SER A 169 12.10 -18.61 17.19
N SER A 170 11.59 -19.31 18.21
CA SER A 170 10.24 -19.11 18.74
C SER A 170 10.10 -17.75 19.42
N VAL A 171 11.07 -17.34 20.24
CA VAL A 171 11.11 -16.00 20.85
C VAL A 171 11.17 -14.91 19.77
N CYS A 172 12.06 -15.06 18.78
CA CYS A 172 12.14 -14.11 17.67
C CYS A 172 10.82 -14.03 16.89
N LEU A 173 10.14 -15.16 16.67
CA LEU A 173 8.85 -15.17 15.99
C LEU A 173 7.77 -14.44 16.78
N VAL A 174 7.70 -14.65 18.11
CA VAL A 174 6.74 -13.96 18.99
C VAL A 174 7.00 -12.44 19.00
N ILE A 175 8.27 -12.03 19.07
CA ILE A 175 8.62 -10.60 18.99
C ILE A 175 8.21 -10.03 17.62
N HIS A 176 8.52 -10.74 16.54
CA HIS A 176 8.17 -10.32 15.18
C HIS A 176 6.64 -10.16 14.99
N THR A 177 5.85 -11.13 15.45
CA THR A 177 4.38 -11.07 15.34
C THR A 177 3.81 -9.97 16.21
N GLY A 178 4.34 -9.76 17.42
CA GLY A 178 3.96 -8.66 18.31
C GLY A 178 4.24 -7.29 17.69
N LEU A 179 5.45 -7.06 17.18
CA LEU A 179 5.82 -5.82 16.50
C LEU A 179 4.99 -5.59 15.24
N THR A 180 4.68 -6.65 14.48
CA THR A 180 3.82 -6.57 13.30
C THR A 180 2.39 -6.17 13.68
N ALA A 181 1.82 -6.77 14.73
CA ALA A 181 0.48 -6.41 15.21
C ALA A 181 0.41 -4.94 15.68
N LEU A 182 1.44 -4.44 16.36
CA LEU A 182 1.53 -3.03 16.77
C LEU A 182 1.65 -2.10 15.55
N GLY A 183 2.53 -2.41 14.60
CA GLY A 183 2.70 -1.62 13.38
C GLY A 183 1.42 -1.54 12.55
N LEU A 184 0.65 -2.63 12.46
CA LEU A 184 -0.64 -2.63 11.75
C LEU A 184 -1.69 -1.74 12.41
N ARG A 185 -1.70 -1.61 13.75
CA ARG A 185 -2.55 -0.63 14.44
C ARG A 185 -2.16 0.80 14.11
N ASP A 186 -0.86 1.10 14.06
CA ASP A 186 -0.37 2.42 13.66
C ASP A 186 -0.74 2.74 12.20
N HIS A 187 -0.66 1.76 11.30
CA HIS A 187 -1.15 1.89 9.93
C HIS A 187 -2.64 2.22 9.88
N GLN A 188 -3.47 1.51 10.66
CA GLN A 188 -4.91 1.82 10.71
C GLN A 188 -5.20 3.21 11.27
N ARG A 189 -4.44 3.68 12.27
CA ARG A 189 -4.56 5.05 12.78
C ARG A 189 -4.18 6.08 11.73
N ALA A 190 -3.12 5.83 10.97
CA ALA A 190 -2.67 6.71 9.90
C ALA A 190 -3.73 6.91 8.81
N GLU A 191 -4.49 5.86 8.47
CA GLU A 191 -5.59 5.93 7.51
C GLU A 191 -6.68 6.91 7.96
N TYR A 192 -7.04 6.88 9.23
CA TYR A 192 -8.03 7.79 9.80
C TYR A 192 -7.55 9.24 9.87
N LEU A 193 -6.25 9.44 10.15
CA LEU A 193 -5.66 10.77 10.11
C LEU A 193 -5.62 11.31 8.66
N ALA A 194 -5.30 10.45 7.69
CA ALA A 194 -5.35 10.79 6.28
C ALA A 194 -6.79 11.09 5.81
N ASP A 195 -7.80 10.39 6.32
CA ASP A 195 -9.22 10.72 6.11
C ASP A 195 -9.59 12.09 6.66
N GLY A 196 -9.11 12.44 7.86
CA GLY A 196 -9.31 13.77 8.44
C GLY A 196 -8.76 14.88 7.54
N ILE A 197 -7.55 14.70 7.01
CA ILE A 197 -6.95 15.63 6.04
C ILE A 197 -7.76 15.66 4.74
N ALA A 198 -8.20 14.51 4.24
CA ALA A 198 -9.01 14.42 3.03
C ALA A 198 -10.36 15.15 3.19
N VAL A 199 -11.00 15.07 4.37
CA VAL A 199 -12.25 15.77 4.67
C VAL A 199 -12.04 17.28 4.66
N ASP A 200 -10.98 17.76 5.30
CA ASP A 200 -10.64 19.18 5.38
C ASP A 200 -10.27 19.76 3.99
N VAL A 201 -9.67 18.96 3.10
CA VAL A 201 -9.28 19.41 1.75
C VAL A 201 -10.41 19.27 0.73
N ALA A 202 -11.03 18.09 0.63
CA ALA A 202 -11.97 17.73 -0.43
C ALA A 202 -13.44 17.80 -0.01
N GLY A 203 -13.72 17.98 1.28
CA GLY A 203 -15.06 18.01 1.86
C GLY A 203 -15.59 16.63 2.25
N THR A 204 -16.53 16.61 3.20
CA THR A 204 -17.10 15.36 3.75
C THR A 204 -17.76 14.51 2.67
N SER A 205 -18.57 15.10 1.80
CA SER A 205 -19.32 14.38 0.76
C SER A 205 -18.41 13.64 -0.22
N ALA A 206 -17.29 14.26 -0.60
CA ALA A 206 -16.32 13.68 -1.53
C ALA A 206 -15.58 12.48 -0.93
N VAL A 207 -15.20 12.56 0.34
CA VAL A 207 -14.53 11.46 1.06
C VAL A 207 -15.47 10.29 1.29
N VAL A 208 -16.73 10.56 1.66
CA VAL A 208 -17.76 9.51 1.79
C VAL A 208 -18.04 8.86 0.44
N GLY A 209 -18.22 9.65 -0.62
CA GLY A 209 -18.42 9.13 -1.98
C GLY A 209 -17.23 8.30 -2.49
N LEU A 210 -16.00 8.72 -2.17
CA LEU A 210 -14.80 7.92 -2.44
C LEU A 210 -14.84 6.59 -1.68
N ALA A 211 -15.15 6.61 -0.38
CA ALA A 211 -15.23 5.39 0.42
C ALA A 211 -16.27 4.40 -0.14
N ASP A 212 -17.44 4.89 -0.54
CA ASP A 212 -18.46 4.06 -1.20
C ASP A 212 -17.99 3.52 -2.55
N ARG A 213 -17.28 4.34 -3.34
CA ARG A 213 -16.69 3.89 -4.60
C ARG A 213 -15.68 2.76 -4.36
N LEU A 214 -14.86 2.86 -3.30
CA LEU A 214 -13.91 1.83 -2.92
C LEU A 214 -14.58 0.55 -2.43
N ILE A 215 -15.72 0.64 -1.73
CA ILE A 215 -16.54 -0.53 -1.33
C ILE A 215 -17.07 -1.27 -2.56
N LEU A 216 -17.52 -0.54 -3.57
CA LEU A 216 -18.07 -1.09 -4.82
C LEU A 216 -16.99 -1.44 -5.86
N LEU A 217 -15.72 -1.15 -5.58
CA LEU A 217 -14.62 -1.28 -6.54
C LEU A 217 -14.46 -2.69 -7.12
N PRO A 218 -14.61 -3.79 -6.34
CA PRO A 218 -14.57 -5.14 -6.91
C PRO A 218 -15.65 -5.37 -7.96
N GLN A 219 -16.88 -4.90 -7.73
CA GLN A 219 -17.99 -5.01 -8.68
C GLN A 219 -17.76 -4.10 -9.89
N ILE A 220 -17.30 -2.86 -9.66
CA ILE A 220 -16.94 -1.91 -10.74
C ILE A 220 -15.87 -2.53 -11.63
N ALA A 221 -14.80 -3.08 -11.06
CA ALA A 221 -13.72 -3.71 -11.80
C ALA A 221 -14.22 -4.89 -12.64
N ASN A 222 -15.16 -5.68 -12.11
CA ASN A 222 -15.79 -6.77 -12.85
C ASN A 222 -16.63 -6.27 -14.03
N ILE A 223 -17.45 -5.23 -13.84
CA ILE A 223 -18.30 -4.68 -14.91
C ILE A 223 -17.46 -3.98 -15.99
N VAL A 224 -16.47 -3.18 -15.60
CA VAL A 224 -15.50 -2.56 -16.51
C VAL A 224 -14.75 -3.63 -17.29
N GLY A 225 -14.22 -4.64 -16.59
CA GLY A 225 -13.56 -5.78 -17.23
C GLY A 225 -14.48 -6.55 -18.17
N HIS A 226 -15.76 -6.71 -17.81
CA HIS A 226 -16.74 -7.42 -18.64
C HIS A 226 -17.01 -6.72 -19.97
N ASN A 227 -17.10 -5.39 -19.93
CA ASN A 227 -17.51 -4.55 -21.05
C ASN A 227 -16.33 -3.88 -21.78
N ALA A 228 -15.09 -4.20 -21.43
CA ALA A 228 -13.91 -3.53 -21.99
C ALA A 228 -13.82 -3.66 -23.52
N GLU A 229 -14.34 -4.71 -24.13
CA GLU A 229 -14.30 -4.88 -25.61
C GLU A 229 -15.31 -3.99 -26.34
N THR A 230 -16.43 -3.68 -25.71
CA THR A 230 -17.57 -2.99 -26.35
C THR A 230 -17.75 -1.55 -25.88
N LYS A 231 -17.13 -1.16 -24.76
CA LYS A 231 -17.26 0.16 -24.16
C LYS A 231 -15.92 0.88 -24.11
N PHE A 232 -15.96 2.16 -24.44
CA PHE A 232 -14.80 3.05 -24.37
C PHE A 232 -14.52 3.47 -22.94
N VAL A 233 -13.28 3.89 -22.68
CA VAL A 233 -12.83 4.35 -21.37
C VAL A 233 -13.64 5.54 -20.84
N SER A 234 -14.09 6.42 -21.73
CA SER A 234 -14.96 7.55 -21.38
C SER A 234 -16.30 7.14 -20.75
N GLN A 235 -16.73 5.89 -20.94
CA GLN A 235 -17.98 5.38 -20.40
C GLN A 235 -17.81 4.72 -19.02
N TRP A 236 -16.59 4.49 -18.54
CA TRP A 236 -16.33 3.75 -17.31
C TRP A 236 -16.84 4.48 -16.07
N LEU A 237 -16.71 5.81 -16.03
CA LEU A 237 -17.26 6.62 -14.94
C LEU A 237 -18.78 6.43 -14.87
N GLY A 238 -19.48 6.58 -16.00
CA GLY A 238 -20.93 6.38 -16.07
C GLY A 238 -21.38 4.96 -15.68
N MET A 239 -20.60 3.94 -16.03
CA MET A 239 -20.86 2.56 -15.58
C MET A 239 -20.72 2.42 -14.05
N ALA A 240 -19.71 3.05 -13.47
CA ALA A 240 -19.49 3.04 -12.03
C ALA A 240 -20.55 3.87 -11.28
N GLU A 241 -20.97 5.00 -11.83
CA GLU A 241 -22.09 5.81 -11.32
C GLU A 241 -23.42 5.05 -11.39
N HIS A 242 -23.71 4.38 -12.50
CA HIS A 242 -24.92 3.56 -12.64
C HIS A 242 -24.93 2.42 -11.62
N LEU A 243 -23.80 1.73 -11.43
CA LEU A 243 -23.68 0.70 -10.41
C LEU A 243 -23.89 1.29 -9.00
N HIS A 244 -23.26 2.43 -8.70
CA HIS A 244 -23.44 3.10 -7.41
C HIS A 244 -24.91 3.44 -7.16
N ALA A 245 -25.59 4.08 -8.12
CA ALA A 245 -27.00 4.42 -8.03
C ALA A 245 -27.88 3.18 -7.82
N SER A 246 -27.63 2.08 -8.56
CA SER A 246 -28.36 0.81 -8.40
C SER A 246 -28.15 0.13 -7.04
N ARG A 247 -27.12 0.53 -6.29
CA ARG A 247 -26.76 -0.02 -4.98
C ARG A 247 -27.00 0.96 -3.83
N ALA A 248 -27.56 2.14 -4.09
CA ALA A 248 -27.70 3.20 -3.10
C ALA A 248 -28.42 2.73 -1.82
N GLU A 249 -29.54 2.01 -1.96
CA GLU A 249 -30.30 1.45 -0.82
C GLU A 249 -29.52 0.39 -0.05
N GLN A 250 -28.57 -0.29 -0.70
CA GLN A 250 -27.77 -1.36 -0.12
C GLN A 250 -26.48 -0.85 0.52
N LEU A 251 -26.05 0.39 0.23
CA LEU A 251 -24.79 0.96 0.74
C LEU A 251 -24.67 0.88 2.27
N PRO A 252 -25.71 1.18 3.09
CA PRO A 252 -25.60 1.03 4.53
C PRO A 252 -25.25 -0.40 4.97
N ILE A 253 -25.81 -1.41 4.31
CA ILE A 253 -25.53 -2.83 4.57
C ILE A 253 -24.13 -3.19 4.08
N LEU A 254 -23.75 -2.77 2.87
CA LEU A 254 -22.42 -3.05 2.31
C LEU A 254 -21.31 -2.45 3.20
N ARG A 255 -21.50 -1.21 3.70
CA ARG A 255 -20.61 -0.59 4.69
C ARG A 255 -20.48 -1.46 5.96
N GLN A 256 -21.60 -1.95 6.51
CA GLN A 256 -21.58 -2.85 7.66
C GLN A 256 -20.85 -4.17 7.37
N LEU A 257 -21.04 -4.76 6.20
CA LEU A 257 -20.38 -6.01 5.82
C LEU A 257 -18.86 -5.85 5.80
N THR A 258 -18.33 -4.71 5.35
CA THR A 258 -16.87 -4.47 5.43
C THR A 258 -16.36 -4.51 6.87
N ALA A 259 -17.13 -3.97 7.84
CA ALA A 259 -16.75 -3.92 9.24
C ALA A 259 -16.76 -5.30 9.93
N ARG A 260 -17.54 -6.27 9.41
CA ARG A 260 -17.56 -7.64 9.93
C ARG A 260 -16.26 -8.41 9.67
N HIS A 261 -15.43 -7.93 8.75
CA HIS A 261 -14.12 -8.50 8.45
C HIS A 261 -12.97 -7.70 9.10
N THR A 262 -13.23 -7.07 10.25
CA THR A 262 -12.18 -6.42 11.04
C THR A 262 -11.13 -7.45 11.48
N SER A 263 -9.88 -7.22 11.10
CA SER A 263 -8.75 -8.05 11.48
C SER A 263 -7.65 -7.18 12.03
N LEU A 264 -7.05 -7.62 13.14
CA LEU A 264 -5.81 -7.05 13.67
C LEU A 264 -4.64 -7.18 12.68
N TRP A 265 -4.78 -8.03 11.67
CA TRP A 265 -3.79 -8.30 10.65
C TRP A 265 -4.05 -7.54 9.33
N SER A 266 -5.05 -6.67 9.27
CA SER A 266 -5.32 -5.82 8.11
C SER A 266 -4.48 -4.55 8.13
N GLN A 267 -3.91 -4.18 6.98
CA GLN A 267 -3.17 -2.92 6.81
C GLN A 267 -4.08 -1.69 6.79
N HIS A 268 -5.32 -1.87 6.32
CA HIS A 268 -6.31 -0.81 6.25
C HIS A 268 -7.50 -1.15 7.16
N PRO A 269 -8.08 -0.17 7.87
CA PRO A 269 -9.34 -0.36 8.55
C PRO A 269 -10.45 -0.56 7.49
N PRO A 270 -11.54 -1.26 7.83
CA PRO A 270 -12.63 -1.46 6.89
C PRO A 270 -13.17 -0.15 6.32
N THR A 271 -13.35 -0.10 5.01
CA THR A 271 -13.78 1.12 4.31
C THR A 271 -15.12 1.65 4.82
N GLY A 272 -16.08 0.78 5.16
CA GLY A 272 -17.35 1.19 5.74
C GLY A 272 -17.23 1.76 7.16
N LEU A 273 -16.20 1.37 7.92
CA LEU A 273 -15.89 2.00 9.22
C LEU A 273 -15.28 3.38 9.02
N ARG A 274 -14.38 3.54 8.05
CA ARG A 274 -13.81 4.85 7.65
C ARG A 274 -14.92 5.83 7.24
N ALA A 275 -15.83 5.39 6.35
CA ALA A 275 -16.98 6.19 5.91
C ALA A 275 -17.85 6.66 7.10
N ARG A 276 -18.20 5.74 8.01
CA ARG A 276 -18.97 6.06 9.21
C ARG A 276 -18.27 7.05 10.12
N MET A 277 -16.96 6.95 10.26
CA MET A 277 -16.22 7.88 11.12
C MET A 277 -16.16 9.29 10.52
N VAL A 278 -15.98 9.39 9.20
CA VAL A 278 -16.06 10.65 8.47
C VAL A 278 -17.44 11.29 8.61
N GLU A 279 -18.52 10.50 8.51
CA GLU A 279 -19.90 10.98 8.71
C GLU A 279 -20.20 11.41 10.15
N ALA A 280 -19.48 10.88 11.13
CA ALA A 280 -19.64 11.24 12.54
C ALA A 280 -18.95 12.57 12.90
N TRP A 281 -18.04 13.07 12.06
CA TRP A 281 -17.40 14.37 12.25
C TRP A 281 -18.31 15.52 11.76
N PRO A 282 -18.10 16.76 12.25
CA PRO A 282 -18.78 17.92 11.70
C PRO A 282 -18.58 18.01 10.18
N ALA A 283 -19.68 18.23 9.45
CA ALA A 283 -19.62 18.33 8.00
C ALA A 283 -18.71 19.49 7.58
N ALA A 284 -17.71 19.18 6.75
CA ALA A 284 -16.75 20.15 6.23
C ALA A 284 -17.01 20.41 4.74
N GLN A 285 -16.94 21.68 4.36
CA GLN A 285 -16.93 22.08 2.95
C GLN A 285 -15.52 21.89 2.37
N ALA A 286 -15.46 21.65 1.06
CA ALA A 286 -14.21 21.48 0.36
C ALA A 286 -13.42 22.80 0.31
N ARG A 287 -12.17 22.80 0.77
CA ARG A 287 -11.24 23.92 0.52
C ARG A 287 -10.66 23.90 -0.88
N VAL A 288 -10.56 22.71 -1.48
CA VAL A 288 -10.18 22.52 -2.88
C VAL A 288 -11.36 21.93 -3.62
N SER A 289 -11.96 22.74 -4.49
CA SER A 289 -12.92 22.28 -5.48
C SER A 289 -12.28 22.27 -6.87
N VAL A 290 -12.82 21.41 -7.74
CA VAL A 290 -12.39 21.27 -9.13
C VAL A 290 -13.59 21.49 -10.04
N THR A 291 -13.46 22.38 -11.01
CA THR A 291 -14.53 22.60 -12.01
C THR A 291 -14.55 21.48 -13.05
N ALA A 292 -15.63 21.38 -13.82
CA ALA A 292 -15.72 20.41 -14.91
C ALA A 292 -14.61 20.63 -15.95
N GLU A 293 -14.26 21.89 -16.24
CA GLU A 293 -13.21 22.27 -17.18
C GLU A 293 -11.82 21.87 -16.68
N GLU A 294 -11.54 22.10 -15.39
CA GLU A 294 -10.28 21.70 -14.76
C GLU A 294 -10.12 20.17 -14.77
N SER A 295 -11.18 19.44 -14.39
CA SER A 295 -11.16 17.97 -14.44
C SER A 295 -10.97 17.46 -15.87
N ALA A 296 -11.66 18.05 -16.85
CA ALA A 296 -11.50 17.70 -18.25
C ALA A 296 -10.09 18.00 -18.79
N ALA A 297 -9.43 19.06 -18.29
CA ALA A 297 -8.05 19.35 -18.63
C ALA A 297 -7.11 18.25 -18.15
N VAL A 298 -7.26 17.79 -16.91
CA VAL A 298 -6.50 16.64 -16.37
C VAL A 298 -6.77 15.37 -17.18
N ASP A 299 -8.03 15.11 -17.55
CA ASP A 299 -8.40 13.95 -18.36
C ASP A 299 -7.79 13.99 -19.78
N ARG A 300 -7.68 15.19 -20.38
CA ARG A 300 -6.98 15.36 -21.67
C ARG A 300 -5.50 14.99 -21.58
N GLU A 301 -4.82 15.44 -20.53
CA GLU A 301 -3.40 15.11 -20.31
C GLU A 301 -3.20 13.59 -20.14
N LEU A 302 -4.12 12.92 -19.44
CA LEU A 302 -4.02 11.50 -19.11
C LEU A 302 -4.57 10.54 -20.17
N LEU A 303 -5.09 11.05 -21.30
CA LEU A 303 -5.78 10.23 -22.32
C LEU A 303 -4.94 9.05 -22.84
N ASN A 304 -3.63 9.23 -23.03
CA ASN A 304 -2.74 8.15 -23.47
C ASN A 304 -2.61 7.05 -22.41
N TRP A 305 -2.63 7.42 -21.13
CA TRP A 305 -2.59 6.47 -20.01
C TRP A 305 -3.92 5.73 -19.85
N TYR A 306 -5.03 6.39 -20.15
CA TYR A 306 -6.35 5.76 -20.19
C TYR A 306 -6.43 4.66 -21.26
N ARG A 307 -5.92 4.94 -22.47
CA ARG A 307 -5.80 3.93 -23.54
C ARG A 307 -4.89 2.77 -23.12
N ALA A 308 -3.76 3.05 -22.48
CA ALA A 308 -2.85 2.01 -21.99
C ALA A 308 -3.51 1.14 -20.90
N ALA A 309 -4.28 1.74 -19.99
CA ALA A 309 -5.03 1.01 -18.98
C ALA A 309 -6.08 0.08 -19.60
N HIS A 310 -6.80 0.58 -20.61
CA HIS A 310 -7.77 -0.20 -21.37
C HIS A 310 -7.14 -1.39 -22.08
N ALA A 311 -6.03 -1.17 -22.78
CA ALA A 311 -5.26 -2.23 -23.44
C ALA A 311 -4.78 -3.30 -22.44
N GLN A 312 -4.36 -2.89 -21.24
CA GLN A 312 -3.93 -3.83 -20.21
C GLN A 312 -5.09 -4.69 -19.67
N ILE A 313 -6.29 -4.12 -19.51
CA ILE A 313 -7.48 -4.88 -19.12
C ILE A 313 -7.84 -5.90 -20.20
N LEU A 314 -7.78 -5.52 -21.48
CA LEU A 314 -8.00 -6.44 -22.61
C LEU A 314 -6.94 -7.56 -22.65
N GLY A 315 -5.65 -7.22 -22.52
CA GLY A 315 -4.56 -8.19 -22.52
C GLY A 315 -4.58 -9.14 -21.30
N ALA A 316 -5.09 -8.69 -20.15
CA ALA A 316 -5.30 -9.56 -18.99
C ALA A 316 -6.40 -10.61 -19.21
N ARG A 317 -7.39 -10.33 -20.08
CA ARG A 317 -8.41 -11.29 -20.49
C ARG A 317 -7.86 -12.34 -21.45
N SER A 318 -7.10 -11.92 -22.47
CA SER A 318 -6.51 -12.86 -23.43
C SER A 318 -5.58 -13.87 -22.76
N PHE A 319 -4.88 -13.47 -21.69
CA PHE A 319 -4.05 -14.39 -20.90
C PHE A 319 -4.85 -15.41 -20.07
N ARG A 320 -6.09 -15.08 -19.64
CA ARG A 320 -6.98 -16.05 -18.97
C ARG A 320 -7.67 -17.02 -19.93
N GLY A 321 -7.54 -16.79 -21.25
CA GLY A 321 -8.20 -17.57 -22.30
C GLY A 321 -7.39 -18.71 -22.92
N SER A 322 -6.13 -18.95 -22.53
CA SER A 322 -5.26 -19.96 -23.19
C SER A 322 -5.01 -21.24 -22.39
N ASN A 323 -5.86 -21.56 -21.41
CA ASN A 323 -5.94 -22.93 -20.85
C ASN A 323 -7.28 -23.54 -21.28
N ARG A 324 -7.31 -24.03 -22.51
CA ARG A 324 -8.16 -25.15 -22.94
C ARG A 324 -7.25 -26.20 -23.54
#